data_AF-A0A354A5F1-F1
#
_entry.id   AF-A0A354A5F1-F1
#
_cell.length_a   1.000
_cell.length_b   1.000
_cell.length_c   1.000
_cell.angle_alpha   90.00
_cell.angle_beta   90.00
_cell.angle_gamma   90.00
#
_symmetry.space_group_name_H-M   'P 1'
#
loop_
_entity.id
_entity.type
_entity.pdbx_description
1 polymer ?
#
loop_
_entity_poly.entity_id
_entity_poly.type
_entity_poly.pdbx_seq_one_letter_code
_entity_poly.pdbx_strand_id
1 'polypeptide(L)'
;MTIDELKQYCENEFTNIDRILNELFAVFKLEKAEYTLAEQAAISTYIMNTYSAVESILKQMLLYDKLDVGDAPGWHEKVLRKAGEIGILPPDLLHTISKYLSFRNYFIYTYMFNIKWEDMKPLVEGVKEMITQIRSETDEYLQTI
;
A
#
# COMPACT_ATOMS: atom_id res chain seq x y z
N MET A 1 18.47 11.66 8.43
CA MET A 1 17.67 10.66 9.15
C MET A 1 18.64 9.63 9.71
N THR A 2 18.55 9.30 10.99
CA THR A 2 19.26 8.17 11.60
C THR A 2 18.50 6.86 11.38
N ILE A 3 19.13 5.72 11.61
CA ILE A 3 18.45 4.42 11.54
C ILE A 3 17.28 4.32 12.54
N ASP A 4 17.42 4.88 13.74
CA ASP A 4 16.37 4.88 14.76
C ASP A 4 15.18 5.76 14.34
N GLU A 5 15.45 6.91 13.69
CA GLU A 5 14.41 7.77 13.12
C GLU A 5 13.64 7.05 12.00
N LEU A 6 14.34 6.30 11.14
CA LEU A 6 13.71 5.50 10.08
C LEU A 6 12.84 4.39 10.66
N LYS A 7 13.37 3.62 11.64
CA LYS A 7 12.63 2.57 12.34
C LYS A 7 11.34 3.13 12.95
N GLN A 8 11.44 4.23 13.68
CA GLN A 8 10.29 4.88 14.29
C GLN A 8 9.27 5.37 13.24
N TYR A 9 9.74 5.87 12.10
CA TYR A 9 8.87 6.27 11.00
C TYR A 9 8.08 5.08 10.44
N CYS A 10 8.76 3.98 10.11
CA CYS A 10 8.12 2.76 9.60
C CYS A 10 7.09 2.21 10.59
N GLU A 11 7.41 2.15 11.88
CA GLU A 11 6.47 1.69 12.92
C GLU A 11 5.24 2.57 13.06
N ASN A 12 5.40 3.89 12.93
CA ASN A 12 4.27 4.82 12.94
C ASN A 12 3.36 4.62 11.73
N GLU A 13 3.93 4.43 10.53
CA GLU A 13 3.16 4.14 9.33
C GLU A 13 2.43 2.80 9.42
N PHE A 14 3.08 1.77 9.97
CA PHE A 14 2.43 0.50 10.23
C PHE A 14 1.28 0.62 11.25
N THR A 15 1.44 1.43 12.29
CA THR A 15 0.35 1.72 13.23
C THR A 15 -0.83 2.42 12.53
N ASN A 16 -0.55 3.31 11.57
CA ASN A 16 -1.59 3.93 10.75
C ASN A 16 -2.29 2.90 9.84
N ILE A 17 -1.53 1.99 9.22
CA ILE A 17 -2.06 0.89 8.42
C ILE A 17 -2.99 0.02 9.27
N ASP A 18 -2.59 -0.37 10.48
CA ASP A 18 -3.43 -1.18 11.37
C ASP A 18 -4.77 -0.51 11.67
N ARG A 19 -4.77 0.82 11.88
CA ARG A 19 -6.01 1.60 12.04
C ARG A 19 -6.86 1.59 10.77
N ILE A 20 -6.26 1.80 9.60
CA ILE A 20 -6.95 1.76 8.31
C ILE A 20 -7.59 0.38 8.08
N LEU A 21 -6.85 -0.70 8.37
CA LEU A 21 -7.35 -2.06 8.22
C LEU A 21 -8.50 -2.34 9.19
N ASN A 22 -8.44 -1.87 10.43
CA ASN A 22 -9.54 -2.01 11.38
C ASN A 22 -10.84 -1.38 10.84
N GLU A 23 -10.75 -0.18 10.27
CA GLU A 23 -11.91 0.48 9.64
C GLU A 23 -12.38 -0.26 8.38
N LEU A 24 -11.45 -0.72 7.53
CA LEU A 24 -11.77 -1.52 6.35
C LEU A 24 -12.56 -2.78 6.72
N PHE A 25 -12.10 -3.53 7.71
CA PHE A 25 -12.74 -4.78 8.16
C PHE A 25 -13.94 -4.56 9.08
N ALA A 26 -14.20 -3.32 9.52
CA ALA A 26 -15.48 -2.95 10.11
C ALA A 26 -16.59 -2.94 9.05
N VAL A 27 -16.28 -2.47 7.84
CA VAL A 27 -17.21 -2.38 6.69
C VAL A 27 -17.24 -3.68 5.88
N PHE A 28 -16.08 -4.24 5.55
CA PHE A 28 -15.95 -5.45 4.74
C PHE A 28 -16.15 -6.72 5.58
N LYS A 29 -17.04 -7.59 5.09
CA LYS A 29 -17.34 -8.94 5.58
C LYS A 29 -17.27 -9.94 4.42
N LEU A 30 -16.50 -11.01 4.58
CA LEU A 30 -16.26 -11.99 3.52
C LEU A 30 -17.56 -12.66 3.02
N GLU A 31 -18.45 -12.98 3.96
CA GLU A 31 -19.76 -13.60 3.71
C GLU A 31 -20.81 -12.66 3.08
N LYS A 32 -20.55 -11.35 2.99
CA LYS A 32 -21.49 -10.40 2.40
C LYS A 32 -21.40 -10.43 0.87
N ALA A 33 -22.52 -10.75 0.22
CA ALA A 33 -22.60 -10.93 -1.22
C ALA A 33 -22.47 -9.62 -2.02
N GLU A 34 -23.03 -8.51 -1.50
CA GLU A 34 -23.08 -7.23 -2.21
C GLU A 34 -22.86 -6.07 -1.26
N TYR A 35 -22.24 -5.00 -1.75
CA TYR A 35 -21.99 -3.75 -1.04
C TYR A 35 -22.69 -2.60 -1.73
N THR A 36 -23.29 -1.70 -0.95
CA THR A 36 -23.84 -0.45 -1.49
C THR A 36 -22.73 0.42 -2.09
N LEU A 37 -23.06 1.35 -2.98
CA LEU A 37 -22.08 2.26 -3.57
C LEU A 37 -21.29 3.05 -2.51
N ALA A 38 -21.95 3.44 -1.42
CA ALA A 38 -21.31 4.14 -0.31
C ALA A 38 -20.30 3.26 0.43
N GLU A 39 -20.64 1.99 0.68
CA GLU A 39 -19.70 1.03 1.30
C GLU A 39 -18.53 0.71 0.38
N GLN A 40 -18.77 0.56 -0.93
CA GLN A 40 -17.71 0.35 -1.90
C GLN A 40 -16.77 1.57 -1.99
N ALA A 41 -17.30 2.79 -1.88
CA ALA A 41 -16.49 4.01 -1.81
C ALA A 41 -15.62 4.06 -0.56
N ALA A 42 -16.18 3.66 0.60
CA ALA A 42 -15.44 3.56 1.85
C ALA A 42 -14.31 2.53 1.74
N ILE A 43 -14.63 1.31 1.28
CA ILE A 43 -13.65 0.23 1.05
C ILE A 43 -12.53 0.70 0.12
N SER A 44 -12.87 1.32 -1.01
CA SER A 44 -11.88 1.84 -1.97
C SER A 44 -10.94 2.86 -1.32
N THR A 45 -11.50 3.76 -0.51
CA THR A 45 -10.72 4.78 0.21
C THR A 45 -9.74 4.13 1.18
N TYR A 46 -10.17 3.10 1.92
CA TYR A 46 -9.26 2.39 2.82
C TYR A 46 -8.16 1.64 2.06
N ILE A 47 -8.47 0.97 0.95
CA ILE A 47 -7.45 0.32 0.09
C ILE A 47 -6.40 1.34 -0.37
N MET A 48 -6.85 2.51 -0.84
CA MET A 48 -5.94 3.57 -1.30
C MET A 48 -5.09 4.15 -0.18
N ASN A 49 -5.66 4.35 1.00
CA ASN A 49 -4.92 4.83 2.16
C ASN A 49 -3.88 3.81 2.61
N THR A 50 -4.22 2.52 2.60
CA THR A 50 -3.26 1.44 2.87
C THR A 50 -2.12 1.45 1.85
N TYR A 51 -2.42 1.54 0.56
CA TYR A 51 -1.41 1.63 -0.49
C TYR A 51 -0.52 2.88 -0.32
N SER A 52 -1.12 4.03 -0.02
CA SER A 52 -0.37 5.28 0.17
C SER A 52 0.60 5.20 1.36
N ALA A 53 0.21 4.52 2.45
CA ALA A 53 1.11 4.29 3.59
C ALA A 53 2.28 3.37 3.21
N VAL A 54 2.02 2.30 2.42
CA VAL A 54 3.10 1.46 1.86
C VAL A 54 4.06 2.28 1.00
N GLU A 55 3.55 3.16 0.13
CA GLU A 55 4.40 4.05 -0.67
C GLU A 55 5.24 4.98 0.19
N SER A 56 4.68 5.52 1.28
CA SER A 56 5.40 6.38 2.22
C SER A 56 6.56 5.64 2.89
N ILE A 57 6.34 4.39 3.34
CA ILE A 57 7.39 3.53 3.90
C ILE A 57 8.52 3.33 2.89
N LEU A 58 8.18 2.85 1.68
CA LEU A 58 9.16 2.56 0.64
C LEU A 58 9.93 3.82 0.22
N LYS A 59 9.23 4.94 0.04
CA LYS A 59 9.85 6.22 -0.27
C LYS A 59 10.82 6.64 0.83
N GLN A 60 10.47 6.43 2.09
CA GLN A 60 11.32 6.84 3.20
C GLN A 60 12.59 5.98 3.32
N MET A 61 12.50 4.68 3.04
CA MET A 61 13.65 3.78 2.92
C MET A 61 14.56 4.19 1.75
N LEU A 62 13.99 4.46 0.57
CA LEU A 62 14.77 4.95 -0.58
C LEU A 62 15.49 6.28 -0.27
N LEU A 63 14.83 7.21 0.41
CA LEU A 63 15.44 8.47 0.84
C LEU A 63 16.59 8.25 1.82
N TYR A 64 16.48 7.26 2.72
CA TYR A 64 17.56 6.88 3.62
C TYR A 64 18.80 6.39 2.86
N ASP A 65 18.59 5.61 1.80
CA ASP A 65 19.63 5.16 0.86
C ASP A 65 20.12 6.25 -0.11
N LYS A 66 19.69 7.50 0.07
CA LYS A 66 20.00 8.65 -0.81
C LYS A 66 19.51 8.46 -2.25
N LEU A 67 18.45 7.67 -2.43
CA LEU A 67 17.77 7.42 -3.70
C LEU A 67 16.47 8.22 -3.77
N ASP A 68 16.60 9.55 -3.83
CA ASP A 68 15.43 10.43 -3.96
C ASP A 68 14.75 10.27 -5.33
N VAL A 69 13.47 9.91 -5.30
CA VAL A 69 12.61 9.76 -6.49
C VAL A 69 11.90 11.06 -6.88
N GLY A 70 11.98 12.09 -6.04
CA GLY A 70 11.31 13.38 -6.16
C GLY A 70 9.79 13.31 -6.03
N ASP A 71 9.13 14.45 -6.19
CA ASP A 71 7.66 14.62 -6.08
C ASP A 71 6.98 14.92 -7.43
N ALA A 72 7.67 14.65 -8.54
CA ALA A 72 7.12 14.88 -9.87
C ALA A 72 5.93 13.93 -10.16
N PRO A 73 5.01 14.29 -11.09
CA PRO A 73 3.97 13.37 -11.54
C PRO A 73 4.54 11.99 -11.91
N GLY A 74 3.87 10.93 -11.43
CA GLY A 74 4.33 9.55 -11.59
C GLY A 74 5.40 9.09 -10.59
N TRP A 75 5.69 9.86 -9.52
CA TRP A 75 6.62 9.41 -8.48
C TRP A 75 6.20 8.09 -7.82
N HIS A 76 4.90 7.83 -7.71
CA HIS A 76 4.31 6.57 -7.23
C HIS A 76 4.92 5.34 -7.93
N GLU A 77 4.94 5.34 -9.27
CA GLU A 77 5.55 4.28 -10.08
C GLU A 77 7.07 4.21 -9.89
N LYS A 78 7.73 5.35 -9.69
CA LYS A 78 9.18 5.42 -9.48
C LYS A 78 9.58 4.80 -8.14
N VAL A 79 8.84 5.06 -7.06
CA VAL A 79 9.07 4.44 -5.74
C VAL A 79 9.01 2.93 -5.87
N LEU A 80 7.90 2.42 -6.41
CA LEU A 80 7.67 0.99 -6.50
C LEU A 80 8.73 0.31 -7.37
N ARG A 81 9.04 0.89 -8.54
CA ARG A 81 10.10 0.39 -9.42
C ARG A 81 11.46 0.38 -8.74
N LYS A 82 11.84 1.49 -8.06
CA LYS A 82 13.15 1.60 -7.41
C LYS A 82 13.30 0.62 -6.24
N ALA A 83 12.26 0.47 -5.42
CA ALA A 83 12.24 -0.50 -4.34
C ALA A 83 12.45 -1.94 -4.86
N GLY A 84 11.85 -2.29 -6.00
CA GLY A 84 12.11 -3.57 -6.67
C GLY A 84 13.53 -3.68 -7.25
N GLU A 85 14.04 -2.64 -7.91
CA GLU A 85 15.38 -2.63 -8.54
C GLU A 85 16.52 -2.85 -7.53
N ILE A 86 16.38 -2.32 -6.31
CA ILE A 86 17.41 -2.46 -5.25
C ILE A 86 17.16 -3.62 -4.30
N GLY A 87 16.09 -4.39 -4.52
CA GLY A 87 15.80 -5.59 -3.74
C GLY A 87 15.14 -5.35 -2.38
N ILE A 88 14.55 -4.17 -2.13
CA ILE A 88 13.66 -3.98 -0.96
C ILE A 88 12.40 -4.84 -1.13
N LEU A 89 11.91 -4.99 -2.36
CA LEU A 89 10.73 -5.80 -2.65
C LEU A 89 11.10 -6.99 -3.52
N PRO A 90 10.79 -8.22 -3.10
CA PRO A 90 10.92 -9.38 -3.97
C PRO A 90 9.92 -9.28 -5.14
N PRO A 91 10.20 -9.93 -6.29
CA PRO A 91 9.39 -9.79 -7.51
C PRO A 91 7.90 -10.10 -7.33
N ASP A 92 7.55 -11.10 -6.52
CA ASP A 92 6.16 -11.50 -6.31
C ASP A 92 5.37 -10.46 -5.49
N LEU A 93 6.02 -9.89 -4.48
CA LEU A 93 5.43 -8.81 -3.68
C LEU A 93 5.32 -7.53 -4.50
N LEU A 94 6.34 -7.20 -5.30
CA LEU A 94 6.29 -6.09 -6.26
C LEU A 94 5.11 -6.24 -7.23
N HIS A 95 4.91 -7.43 -7.79
CA HIS A 95 3.76 -7.72 -8.65
C HIS A 95 2.44 -7.53 -7.90
N THR A 96 2.35 -7.99 -6.65
CA THR A 96 1.16 -7.83 -5.81
C THR A 96 0.85 -6.34 -5.56
N ILE A 97 1.83 -5.56 -5.11
CA ILE A 97 1.66 -4.11 -4.86
C ILE A 97 1.29 -3.35 -6.14
N SER A 98 1.79 -3.76 -7.30
CA SER A 98 1.48 -3.11 -8.59
C SER A 98 -0.02 -3.13 -8.92
N LYS A 99 -0.77 -4.12 -8.41
CA LYS A 99 -2.24 -4.19 -8.56
C LYS A 99 -2.93 -3.09 -7.75
N TYR A 100 -2.41 -2.77 -6.56
CA TYR A 100 -2.90 -1.67 -5.72
C TYR A 100 -2.58 -0.30 -6.34
N LEU A 101 -1.38 -0.12 -6.90
CA LEU A 101 -1.03 1.07 -7.69
C LEU A 101 -1.98 1.26 -8.87
N SER A 102 -2.23 0.19 -9.62
CA SER A 102 -3.15 0.19 -10.76
C SER A 102 -4.56 0.59 -10.33
N PHE A 103 -5.05 0.04 -9.21
CA PHE A 103 -6.34 0.39 -8.64
C PHE A 103 -6.42 1.85 -8.20
N ARG A 104 -5.39 2.35 -7.50
CA ARG A 104 -5.30 3.76 -7.09
C ARG A 104 -5.40 4.69 -8.30
N ASN A 105 -4.65 4.41 -9.36
CA ASN A 105 -4.74 5.18 -10.60
C ASN A 105 -6.15 5.11 -11.21
N TYR A 106 -6.73 3.92 -11.30
CA TYR A 106 -8.08 3.75 -11.83
C TYR A 106 -9.13 4.51 -11.02
N PHE A 107 -9.09 4.41 -9.68
CA PHE A 107 -10.02 5.08 -8.78
C PHE A 107 -9.95 6.60 -8.89
N ILE A 108 -8.75 7.18 -8.97
CA ILE A 108 -8.58 8.64 -9.06
C ILE A 108 -9.23 9.22 -10.33
N TYR A 109 -9.19 8.47 -11.44
CA TYR A 109 -9.66 8.95 -12.73
C TYR A 109 -11.05 8.43 -13.13
N THR A 110 -11.69 7.65 -12.25
CA THR A 110 -12.98 6.98 -12.56
C THR A 110 -14.02 7.32 -11.50
N TYR A 111 -15.27 7.44 -11.92
CA TYR A 111 -16.38 7.54 -10.97
C TYR A 111 -16.61 6.21 -10.25
N MET A 112 -16.84 6.26 -8.94
CA MET A 112 -17.05 5.07 -8.11
C MET A 112 -18.12 4.11 -8.67
N PHE A 113 -19.20 4.63 -9.26
CA PHE A 113 -20.27 3.80 -9.83
C PHE A 113 -19.87 3.02 -11.11
N ASN A 114 -18.71 3.33 -11.68
CA ASN A 114 -18.13 2.58 -12.81
C ASN A 114 -17.12 1.51 -12.35
N ILE A 115 -16.69 1.54 -11.08
CA ILE A 115 -15.75 0.57 -10.52
C ILE A 115 -16.53 -0.66 -10.09
N LYS A 116 -16.13 -1.83 -10.60
CA LYS A 116 -16.82 -3.08 -10.30
C LYS A 116 -16.30 -3.69 -9.01
N TRP A 117 -17.21 -4.22 -8.20
CA TRP A 117 -16.87 -4.91 -6.97
C TRP A 117 -15.91 -6.08 -7.21
N GLU A 118 -16.07 -6.79 -8.33
CA GLU A 118 -15.25 -7.93 -8.74
C GLU A 118 -13.77 -7.55 -8.95
N ASP A 119 -13.50 -6.31 -9.35
CA ASP A 119 -12.13 -5.81 -9.53
C ASP A 119 -11.49 -5.41 -8.18
N MET A 120 -12.32 -4.97 -7.21
CA MET A 120 -11.87 -4.56 -5.88
C MET A 120 -11.69 -5.75 -4.93
N LYS A 121 -12.55 -6.75 -5.03
CA LYS A 121 -12.63 -7.88 -4.10
C LYS A 121 -11.27 -8.57 -3.88
N PRO A 122 -10.49 -8.91 -4.93
CA PRO A 122 -9.17 -9.53 -4.73
C PRO A 122 -8.20 -8.64 -3.94
N LEU A 123 -8.29 -7.31 -4.09
CA LEU A 123 -7.43 -6.37 -3.37
C LEU A 123 -7.76 -6.32 -1.88
N VAL A 124 -9.05 -6.32 -1.54
CA VAL A 124 -9.53 -6.33 -0.15
C VAL A 124 -9.19 -7.66 0.53
N GLU A 125 -9.40 -8.77 -0.17
CA GLU A 125 -9.10 -10.11 0.36
C GLU A 125 -7.59 -10.31 0.59
N GLY A 126 -6.75 -9.78 -0.31
CA GLY A 126 -5.29 -9.89 -0.22
C GLY A 126 -4.58 -8.85 0.66
N VAL A 127 -5.27 -7.79 1.12
CA VAL A 127 -4.60 -6.63 1.75
C VAL A 127 -3.84 -6.99 3.02
N LYS A 128 -4.38 -7.90 3.85
CA LYS A 128 -3.73 -8.32 5.11
C LYS A 128 -2.43 -9.06 4.85
N GLU A 129 -2.45 -9.98 3.89
CA GLU A 129 -1.28 -10.75 3.50
C GLU A 129 -0.22 -9.83 2.90
N MET A 130 -0.61 -8.93 1.99
CA MET A 130 0.28 -7.94 1.40
C MET A 130 0.96 -7.08 2.48
N ILE A 131 0.22 -6.58 3.47
CA ILE A 131 0.81 -5.79 4.57
C ILE A 131 1.74 -6.62 5.47
N THR A 132 1.41 -7.89 5.70
CA THR A 132 2.27 -8.80 6.46
C THR A 132 3.61 -9.01 5.75
N GLN A 133 3.58 -9.24 4.43
CA GLN A 133 4.78 -9.36 3.61
C GLN A 133 5.58 -8.05 3.62
N ILE A 134 4.94 -6.89 3.45
CA ILE A 134 5.61 -5.58 3.50
C ILE A 134 6.30 -5.33 4.85
N ARG A 135 5.67 -5.71 5.95
CA ARG A 135 6.29 -5.60 7.28
C ARG A 135 7.54 -6.48 7.37
N SER A 136 7.46 -7.73 6.90
CA SER A 136 8.61 -8.64 6.85
C SER A 136 9.77 -8.04 6.04
N GLU A 137 9.52 -7.58 4.82
CA GLU A 137 10.57 -6.99 3.97
C GLU A 137 11.15 -5.70 4.57
N THR A 138 10.32 -4.90 5.25
CA THR A 138 10.77 -3.70 5.95
C THR A 138 11.69 -4.06 7.11
N ASP A 139 11.31 -5.06 7.91
CA ASP A 139 12.12 -5.54 9.03
C ASP A 139 13.45 -6.14 8.56
N GLU A 140 13.43 -6.91 7.47
CA GLU A 140 14.63 -7.47 6.84
C GLU A 140 15.56 -6.36 6.36
N TYR A 141 15.04 -5.38 5.60
CA TYR A 141 15.82 -4.24 5.17
C TYR A 141 16.47 -3.50 6.35
N LEU A 142 15.70 -3.20 7.41
CA LEU A 142 16.18 -2.48 8.60
C LEU A 142 17.25 -3.24 9.40
N GLN A 143 17.37 -4.56 9.22
CA GLN A 143 18.43 -5.39 9.80
C GLN A 143 19.71 -5.39 8.98
N THR A 144 19.64 -5.04 7.68
CA THR A 144 20.79 -5.07 6.76
C THR A 144 21.59 -3.76 6.69
N ILE A 145 21.04 -2.68 7.23
CA ILE A 145 21.62 -1.32 7.21
C ILE A 145 22.27 -0.89 8.53
#